data_AF-A0A8J2N9C6-F1
#
_entry.id   AF-A0A8J2N9C6-F1
#
_cell.length_a   1.000
_cell.length_b   1.000
_cell.length_c   1.000
_cell.angle_alpha   90.00
_cell.angle_beta   90.00
_cell.angle_gamma   90.00
#
_symmetry.space_group_name_H-M   'P 1'
#
loop_
_entity.id
_entity.type
_entity.pdbx_description
1 polymer ?
#
loop_
_entity_poly.entity_id
_entity_poly.type
_entity_poly.pdbx_seq_one_letter_code
_entity_poly.pdbx_strand_id
1 'polypeptide(L)'
;MQFSTVLLALVATTSAAVLPRTENKGQWSVHVTLGPDIEQLYLHAEFTSDEYDEEHKLRSTCVEAPNAELPVIHGCDRAAFDFSYDGATVNVQQTLDSGVTVYGSAPLSIHTFIGGGRFEDGTIVPVTSAVA
;
A
#
# COMPACT_ATOMS: atom_id res chain seq x y z
N MET A 1 -30.33 49.21 -19.52
CA MET A 1 -30.39 47.75 -19.29
C MET A 1 -28.94 47.27 -19.22
N GLN A 2 -28.33 47.32 -18.03
CA GLN A 2 -28.13 46.20 -17.10
C GLN A 2 -27.35 45.00 -17.68
N PHE A 3 -26.13 44.88 -17.15
CA PHE A 3 -25.33 43.70 -16.78
C PHE A 3 -25.31 42.48 -17.70
N SER A 4 -24.10 42.14 -18.14
CA SER A 4 -23.67 40.75 -18.25
C SER A 4 -22.17 40.67 -17.95
N THR A 5 -21.86 40.57 -16.65
CA THR A 5 -20.62 39.98 -16.16
C THR A 5 -20.67 38.48 -16.45
N VAL A 6 -19.78 37.96 -17.29
CA VAL A 6 -19.49 36.53 -17.32
C VAL A 6 -18.11 36.33 -16.72
N LEU A 7 -18.13 35.55 -15.64
CA LEU A 7 -17.02 35.23 -14.76
C LEU A 7 -15.94 34.41 -15.45
N LEU A 8 -14.73 34.62 -14.94
CA LEU A 8 -13.51 33.85 -15.13
C LEU A 8 -13.75 32.33 -15.06
N ALA A 9 -13.41 31.61 -16.12
CA ALA A 9 -13.14 30.17 -16.04
C ALA A 9 -11.63 29.98 -15.87
N LEU A 10 -11.20 29.88 -14.61
CA LEU A 10 -9.85 29.43 -14.26
C LEU A 10 -9.80 27.92 -14.50
N VAL A 11 -9.33 27.49 -15.67
CA VAL A 11 -9.00 26.07 -15.87
C VAL A 11 -7.71 25.84 -15.10
N ALA A 12 -7.86 25.29 -13.89
CA ALA A 12 -6.76 24.80 -13.09
C ALA A 12 -5.99 23.79 -13.95
N THR A 13 -4.75 24.15 -14.30
CA THR A 13 -3.77 23.20 -14.83
C THR A 13 -3.52 22.18 -13.73
N THR A 14 -4.20 21.04 -13.78
CA THR A 14 -3.83 19.86 -13.01
C THR A 14 -2.53 19.33 -13.60
N SER A 15 -1.43 19.98 -13.26
CA SER A 15 -0.12 19.34 -13.36
C SER A 15 -0.12 18.26 -12.30
N ALA A 16 -0.66 17.09 -12.62
CA ALA A 16 -0.20 15.86 -12.01
C ALA A 16 1.25 15.73 -12.44
N ALA A 17 2.14 16.38 -11.69
CA ALA A 17 3.55 16.17 -11.79
C ALA A 17 3.76 14.72 -11.31
N VAL A 18 3.66 13.78 -12.25
CA VAL A 18 4.32 12.49 -12.13
C VAL A 18 5.79 12.85 -12.02
N LEU A 19 6.28 13.02 -10.80
CA LEU A 19 7.67 13.36 -10.52
C LEU A 19 8.52 12.20 -11.06
N PRO A 20 9.26 12.38 -12.14
CA PRO A 20 10.16 11.34 -12.60
C PRO A 20 11.44 11.51 -11.79
N ARG A 21 11.67 10.60 -10.83
CA ARG A 21 13.00 10.14 -10.38
C ARG A 21 12.84 9.04 -9.34
N THR A 22 12.74 7.82 -9.85
CA THR A 22 13.08 6.56 -9.17
C THR A 22 14.57 6.55 -8.85
N GLU A 23 15.00 7.29 -7.83
CA GLU A 23 16.25 6.99 -7.15
C GLU A 23 15.94 6.93 -5.64
N ASN A 24 15.76 5.70 -5.16
CA ASN A 24 15.53 5.29 -3.76
C ASN A 24 14.48 6.07 -2.96
N LYS A 25 13.21 5.95 -3.36
CA LYS A 25 12.09 6.32 -2.47
C LYS A 25 11.81 5.29 -1.36
N GLY A 26 12.60 4.21 -1.31
CA GLY A 26 12.45 3.14 -0.34
C GLY A 26 11.88 1.86 -0.93
N GLN A 27 11.64 0.90 -0.04
CA GLN A 27 11.07 -0.40 -0.35
C GLN A 27 10.33 -0.96 0.86
N TRP A 28 9.43 -1.90 0.63
CA TRP A 28 8.78 -2.68 1.67
C TRP A 28 9.31 -4.11 1.67
N SER A 29 9.64 -4.64 2.84
CA SER A 29 9.68 -6.08 3.08
C SER A 29 8.28 -6.53 3.46
N VAL A 30 7.62 -7.30 2.59
CA VAL A 30 6.24 -7.72 2.75
C VAL A 30 6.18 -9.22 2.99
N HIS A 31 5.42 -9.63 4.00
CA HIS A 31 5.08 -11.02 4.27
C HIS A 31 3.57 -11.17 4.28
N VAL A 32 3.05 -12.16 3.56
CA VAL A 32 1.63 -12.47 3.51
C VAL A 32 1.40 -13.88 4.01
N THR A 33 0.53 -14.01 5.01
CA THR A 33 0.10 -15.28 5.57
C THR A 33 -1.37 -15.53 5.20
N LEU A 34 -1.64 -16.65 4.56
CA LEU A 34 -2.99 -17.15 4.32
C LEU A 34 -3.40 -18.06 5.49
N GLY A 35 -4.59 -17.83 6.01
CA GLY A 35 -5.23 -18.63 7.06
C GLY A 35 -5.63 -20.03 6.58
N PRO A 36 -6.05 -20.91 7.51
CA PRO A 36 -6.47 -22.28 7.21
C PRO A 36 -7.62 -22.37 6.20
N ASP A 37 -8.49 -21.36 6.18
CA ASP A 37 -9.63 -21.29 5.26
C ASP A 37 -9.27 -20.55 3.95
N ILE A 38 -8.02 -20.09 3.76
CA ILE A 38 -7.51 -19.25 2.65
C ILE A 38 -8.20 -17.88 2.54
N GLU A 39 -9.41 -17.75 3.08
CA GLU A 39 -10.25 -16.56 3.13
C GLU A 39 -9.82 -15.53 4.17
N GLN A 40 -8.78 -15.81 4.95
CA GLN A 40 -8.16 -14.85 5.87
C GLN A 40 -6.74 -14.58 5.43
N LEU A 41 -6.44 -13.32 5.13
CA LEU A 41 -5.13 -12.86 4.72
C LEU A 41 -4.59 -11.91 5.78
N TYR A 42 -3.38 -12.20 6.23
CA TYR A 42 -2.61 -11.34 7.12
C TYR A 42 -1.42 -10.81 6.36
N LEU A 43 -1.23 -9.50 6.34
CA LEU A 43 -0.07 -8.87 5.73
C LEU A 43 0.75 -8.13 6.78
N HIS A 44 2.06 -8.38 6.79
CA HIS A 44 3.03 -7.60 7.54
C HIS A 44 3.97 -6.90 6.55
N ALA A 45 4.14 -5.59 6.70
CA ALA A 45 5.04 -4.80 5.87
C ALA A 45 5.97 -3.96 6.73
N GLU A 46 7.25 -3.95 6.36
CA GLU A 46 8.26 -3.06 6.92
C GLU A 46 8.83 -2.16 5.82
N PHE A 47 8.60 -0.85 5.93
CA PHE A 47 9.09 0.13 4.97
C PHE A 47 10.43 0.71 5.41
N THR A 48 11.41 0.68 4.50
CA THR A 48 12.71 1.33 4.67
C THR A 48 13.03 2.27 3.53
N SER A 49 13.72 3.36 3.85
CA SER A 49 14.24 4.35 2.90
C SER A 49 15.39 5.13 3.54
N ASP A 50 15.97 6.11 2.84
CA ASP A 50 17.01 6.98 3.41
C ASP A 50 16.53 7.78 4.64
N GLU A 51 15.23 8.06 4.75
CA GLU A 51 14.60 8.74 5.89
C GLU A 51 14.20 7.77 7.02
N TYR A 52 13.93 6.51 6.67
CA TYR A 52 13.42 5.48 7.55
C TYR A 52 14.36 4.26 7.48
N ASP A 53 15.46 4.29 8.24
CA ASP A 53 16.43 3.20 8.28
C ASP A 53 15.90 1.94 9.01
N GLU A 54 16.71 0.89 9.13
CA GLU A 54 16.30 -0.37 9.79
C GLU A 54 15.88 -0.20 11.26
N GLU A 55 16.41 0.81 11.95
CA GLU A 55 16.06 1.09 13.36
C GLU A 55 14.76 1.91 13.47
N HIS A 56 14.46 2.72 12.45
CA HIS A 56 13.32 3.64 12.41
C HIS A 56 12.26 3.30 11.35
N LYS A 57 12.30 2.07 10.83
CA LYS A 57 11.38 1.58 9.79
C LYS A 57 9.91 1.66 10.18
N LEU A 58 9.06 1.92 9.20
CA LEU A 58 7.62 1.95 9.41
C LEU A 58 7.06 0.54 9.28
N ARG A 59 6.48 0.01 10.36
CA ARG A 59 5.84 -1.30 10.38
C ARG A 59 4.34 -1.17 10.30
N SER A 60 3.73 -1.93 9.40
CA SER A 60 2.28 -1.99 9.22
C SER A 60 1.82 -3.44 9.23
N THR A 61 0.66 -3.68 9.82
CA THR A 61 0.01 -4.98 9.85
C THR A 61 -1.44 -4.82 9.41
N CYS A 62 -1.87 -5.64 8.46
CA CYS A 62 -3.22 -5.61 7.94
C CYS A 62 -3.87 -7.00 7.95
N VAL A 63 -5.19 -7.00 8.01
CA VAL A 63 -6.03 -8.20 7.96
C VAL A 63 -7.15 -7.99 6.95
N GLU A 64 -7.32 -8.96 6.07
CA GLU A 64 -8.44 -9.06 5.14
C GLU A 64 -9.15 -10.41 5.39
N ALA A 65 -10.44 -10.37 5.75
CA ALA A 65 -11.22 -11.57 6.06
C ALA A 65 -12.68 -11.41 5.60
N PRO A 66 -12.94 -11.42 4.28
CA PRO A 66 -14.23 -11.10 3.67
C PRO A 66 -15.42 -11.96 4.17
N ASN A 67 -15.17 -13.15 4.70
CA ASN A 67 -16.21 -14.10 5.10
C ASN A 67 -16.34 -14.28 6.62
N ALA A 68 -15.74 -13.40 7.43
CA ALA A 68 -15.91 -13.44 8.89
C ALA A 68 -17.38 -13.19 9.32
N GLU A 69 -17.88 -13.92 10.31
CA GLU A 69 -19.27 -13.84 10.82
C GLU A 69 -19.66 -12.44 11.37
N LEU A 70 -18.68 -11.60 11.67
CA LEU A 70 -18.81 -10.19 12.02
C LEU A 70 -17.93 -9.42 11.02
N PRO A 71 -18.30 -8.19 10.61
CA PRO A 71 -17.75 -7.64 9.38
C PRO A 71 -16.23 -7.47 9.50
N VAL A 72 -15.46 -8.23 8.74
CA VAL A 72 -14.05 -7.91 8.52
C VAL A 72 -13.89 -7.51 7.06
N ILE A 73 -13.79 -6.19 6.91
CA ILE A 73 -14.01 -5.41 5.70
C ILE A 73 -12.69 -5.04 5.01
N HIS A 74 -11.55 -5.60 5.46
CA HIS A 74 -10.19 -5.08 5.28
C HIS A 74 -9.85 -4.00 6.32
N GLY A 75 -8.68 -4.12 6.95
CA GLY A 75 -8.21 -3.15 7.95
C GLY A 75 -6.73 -3.26 8.26
N CYS A 76 -6.08 -2.11 8.39
CA CYS A 76 -4.67 -1.96 8.76
C CYS A 76 -4.54 -1.26 10.11
N ASP A 77 -3.49 -1.60 10.87
CA ASP A 77 -3.14 -0.95 12.15
C ASP A 77 -2.78 0.54 11.98
N ARG A 78 -2.33 0.93 10.78
CA ARG A 78 -2.04 2.30 10.39
C ARG A 78 -2.97 2.78 9.29
N ALA A 79 -3.70 3.86 9.54
CA ALA A 79 -4.55 4.50 8.52
C ALA A 79 -3.77 5.04 7.31
N ALA A 80 -2.47 5.29 7.46
CA ALA A 80 -1.59 5.76 6.41
C ALA A 80 -1.02 4.64 5.53
N PHE A 81 -1.38 3.37 5.77
CA PHE A 81 -0.92 2.24 4.99
C PHE A 81 -2.11 1.42 4.49
N ASP A 82 -2.01 0.94 3.26
CA ASP A 82 -3.02 0.10 2.65
C ASP A 82 -2.37 -0.89 1.66
N PHE A 83 -3.04 -2.01 1.39
CA PHE A 83 -2.57 -3.04 0.48
C PHE A 83 -3.71 -3.68 -0.31
N SER A 84 -3.37 -4.38 -1.39
CA SER A 84 -4.25 -5.34 -2.05
C SER A 84 -3.46 -6.54 -2.54
N TYR A 85 -4.09 -7.71 -2.57
CA TYR A 85 -3.51 -8.94 -3.05
C TYR A 85 -4.47 -9.69 -3.98
N ASP A 86 -4.02 -10.02 -5.18
CA ASP A 86 -4.85 -10.69 -6.20
C ASP A 86 -4.57 -12.20 -6.36
N GLY A 87 -3.74 -12.77 -5.47
CA GLY A 87 -3.27 -14.16 -5.54
C GLY A 87 -1.94 -14.34 -6.28
N ALA A 88 -1.43 -13.31 -6.96
CA ALA A 88 -0.17 -13.36 -7.69
C ALA A 88 0.71 -12.11 -7.50
N THR A 89 0.09 -10.98 -7.17
CA THR A 89 0.72 -9.67 -7.06
C THR A 89 0.24 -9.00 -5.79
N VAL A 90 1.18 -8.45 -5.03
CA VAL A 90 0.88 -7.58 -3.89
C VAL A 90 1.12 -6.13 -4.31
N ASN A 91 0.13 -5.28 -4.05
CA ASN A 91 0.24 -3.83 -4.21
C ASN A 91 0.17 -3.19 -2.83
N VAL A 92 1.05 -2.22 -2.59
CA VAL A 92 1.12 -1.50 -1.32
C VAL A 92 1.14 0.00 -1.58
N GLN A 93 0.53 0.74 -0.67
CA GLN A 93 0.61 2.19 -0.63
C GLN A 93 0.85 2.68 0.79
N GLN A 94 1.57 3.78 0.91
CA GLN A 94 1.84 4.39 2.21
C GLN A 94 1.94 5.90 2.10
N THR A 95 1.20 6.63 2.93
CA THR A 95 1.39 8.06 3.14
C THR A 95 2.46 8.26 4.21
N LEU A 96 3.54 8.97 3.85
CA LEU A 96 4.65 9.29 4.74
C LEU A 96 4.34 10.54 5.57
N ASP A 97 5.13 10.80 6.61
CA ASP A 97 4.94 11.97 7.48
C ASP A 97 5.13 13.30 6.73
N SER A 98 5.85 13.28 5.61
CA SER A 98 6.00 14.40 4.68
C SER A 98 4.72 14.74 3.91
N GLY A 99 3.66 13.92 4.01
CA GLY A 99 2.42 14.03 3.25
C GLY A 99 2.45 13.36 1.88
N VAL A 100 3.62 12.90 1.43
CA VAL A 100 3.78 12.17 0.17
C VAL A 100 3.23 10.75 0.32
N THR A 101 2.39 10.33 -0.62
CA THR A 101 1.96 8.93 -0.74
C THR A 101 2.81 8.19 -1.77
N VAL A 102 3.46 7.12 -1.34
CA VAL A 102 4.29 6.24 -2.16
C VAL A 102 3.54 4.94 -2.48
N TYR A 103 3.87 4.34 -3.63
CA TYR A 103 3.22 3.14 -4.13
C TYR A 103 4.25 2.13 -4.66
N GLY A 104 3.93 0.85 -4.50
CA GLY A 104 4.76 -0.25 -4.98
C GLY A 104 3.91 -1.46 -5.36
N SER A 105 4.46 -2.29 -6.24
CA SER A 105 3.86 -3.57 -6.65
C SER A 105 4.96 -4.59 -6.90
N ALA A 106 4.74 -5.84 -6.47
CA ALA A 106 5.65 -6.93 -6.76
C ALA A 106 4.89 -8.26 -6.89
N PRO A 107 5.41 -9.21 -7.70
CA PRO A 107 4.93 -10.58 -7.71
C PRO A 107 5.10 -11.23 -6.33
N LEU A 108 4.06 -11.93 -5.89
CA LEU A 108 4.03 -12.76 -4.70
C LEU A 108 3.02 -13.89 -4.89
N SER A 109 3.51 -15.12 -5.03
CA SER A 109 2.66 -16.31 -5.10
C SER A 109 2.93 -17.16 -3.86
N ILE A 110 1.88 -17.42 -3.09
CA ILE A 110 1.99 -18.05 -1.77
C ILE A 110 1.84 -19.57 -1.91
N HIS A 111 2.88 -20.30 -1.49
CA HIS A 111 3.04 -21.74 -1.67
C HIS A 111 3.68 -22.42 -0.45
N THR A 112 4.38 -21.69 0.41
CA THR A 112 5.10 -22.28 1.54
C THR A 112 4.16 -22.58 2.70
N PHE A 113 3.98 -23.86 3.02
CA PHE A 113 3.16 -24.31 4.13
C PHE A 113 3.89 -24.16 5.48
N ILE A 114 3.28 -23.48 6.44
CA ILE A 114 3.87 -23.22 7.76
C ILE A 114 3.18 -23.98 8.92
N GLY A 115 2.23 -24.86 8.60
CA GLY A 115 1.50 -25.65 9.60
C GLY A 115 0.13 -25.07 9.96
N GLY A 116 -0.73 -25.91 10.55
CA GLY A 116 -2.07 -25.50 10.99
C GLY A 116 -3.00 -25.01 9.86
N GLY A 117 -2.80 -25.50 8.63
CA GLY A 117 -3.53 -25.05 7.44
C GLY A 117 -3.02 -23.75 6.82
N ARG A 118 -2.00 -23.12 7.40
CA ARG A 118 -1.52 -21.79 6.98
C ARG A 118 -0.40 -21.87 5.96
N PHE A 119 -0.36 -20.87 5.10
CA PHE A 119 0.71 -20.66 4.13
C PHE A 119 1.29 -19.25 4.29
N GLU A 120 2.58 -19.08 4.05
CA GLU A 120 3.24 -17.77 4.19
C GLU A 120 4.39 -17.63 3.21
N ASP A 121 4.42 -16.53 2.47
CA ASP A 121 5.58 -16.14 1.68
C ASP A 121 5.81 -14.63 1.77
N GLY A 122 7.02 -14.20 1.41
CA GLY A 122 7.40 -12.80 1.42
C GLY A 122 8.09 -12.34 0.15
N THR A 123 8.07 -11.03 -0.09
CA THR A 123 8.71 -10.38 -1.22
C THR A 123 9.20 -8.99 -0.85
N ILE A 124 10.11 -8.44 -1.66
CA ILE A 124 10.49 -7.04 -1.57
C ILE A 124 9.71 -6.25 -2.61
N VAL A 125 9.00 -5.23 -2.15
CA VAL A 125 8.24 -4.33 -3.01
C VAL A 125 9.01 -3.00 -3.12
N PRO A 126 9.61 -2.66 -4.26
CA PRO A 126 10.24 -1.36 -4.43
C PRO A 126 9.19 -0.26 -4.59
N VAL A 127 9.49 0.96 -4.12
CA VAL A 127 8.69 2.13 -4.49
C VAL A 127 8.86 2.42 -5.98
N THR A 128 7.74 2.43 -6.70
CA THR A 128 7.71 2.66 -8.16
C THR A 128 7.12 4.03 -8.52
N SER A 129 6.30 4.61 -7.64
CA SER A 129 5.73 5.94 -7.84
C SER A 129 5.42 6.65 -6.52
N ALA A 130 5.25 7.96 -6.59
CA ALA A 130 4.95 8.83 -5.45
C ALA A 130 4.09 10.02 -5.88
N VAL A 131 3.17 10.46 -5.03
CA VAL A 131 2.24 11.58 -5.23
C VAL A 131 2.25 12.47 -3.98
N ALA A 132 2.28 13.79 -4.15
CA ALA A 132 2.28 14.80 -3.08
C ALA A 132 1.03 15.67 -3.15
#